data_AF-A0A061NEC4-F1
#
_entry.id   AF-A0A061NEC4-F1
#
_cell.length_a   1.000
_cell.length_b   1.000
_cell.length_c   1.000
_cell.angle_alpha   90.00
_cell.angle_beta   90.00
_cell.angle_gamma   90.00
#
_symmetry.space_group_name_H-M   'P 1'
#
loop_
_entity.id
_entity.type
_entity.pdbx_description
1 polymer ?
#
loop_
_entity_poly.entity_id
_entity_poly.type
_entity_poly.pdbx_seq_one_letter_code
_entity_poly.pdbx_strand_id
1 'polypeptide(L)' 'MKAFVVKDKDALLREEDIESYCKEKLASYKVPKAIEFLEELPKTAVGKILKRELVRTEKTK' A
#
# COMPACT_ATOMS: atom_id res chain seq x y z
N MET A 1 1.69 -4.80 -9.87
CA MET A 1 1.07 -4.88 -8.53
C MET A 1 1.39 -3.60 -7.80
N LYS A 2 0.36 -2.93 -7.27
CA LYS A 2 0.50 -1.73 -6.44
C LYS A 2 0.24 -2.08 -4.98
N ALA A 3 0.93 -1.42 -4.06
CA ALA A 3 0.73 -1.57 -2.63
C ALA A 3 0.17 -0.27 -2.04
N PHE A 4 -0.80 -0.38 -1.15
CA PHE A 4 -1.32 0.72 -0.35
C PHE A 4 -0.83 0.56 1.08
N VAL A 5 -0.19 1.59 1.60
CA VAL A 5 0.47 1.53 2.90
C VAL A 5 -0.04 2.68 3.74
N VAL A 6 -0.47 2.37 4.96
CA VAL A 6 -0.74 3.38 5.98
C VAL A 6 0.44 3.33 6.93
N LYS A 7 1.10 4.47 7.12
CA LYS A 7 2.21 4.62 8.06
C LYS A 7 1.71 5.26 9.35
N ASP A 8 2.35 4.90 10.46
CA ASP A 8 2.17 5.64 11.70
C ASP A 8 2.68 7.08 11.53
N LYS A 9 2.09 8.01 12.28
CA LYS A 9 2.37 9.45 12.14
C LYS A 9 3.83 9.81 12.35
N ASP A 10 4.52 9.06 13.20
CA ASP A 10 5.93 9.27 13.55
C ASP A 10 6.88 8.36 12.77
N ALA A 11 6.37 7.52 11.87
CA ALA A 11 7.20 6.61 11.09
C ALA A 11 7.86 7.32 9.90
N LEU A 12 9.20 7.37 9.91
CA LEU A 12 10.01 7.74 8.76
C LEU A 12 10.14 6.54 7.81
N LEU A 13 9.07 6.25 7.09
CA LEU A 13 9.03 5.16 6.10
C LEU A 13 8.93 5.72 4.68
N ARG A 14 9.89 5.35 3.81
CA ARG A 14 9.90 5.72 2.39
C ARG A 14 9.52 4.56 1.50
N GLU A 15 9.22 4.85 0.24
CA GLU A 15 8.91 3.83 -0.76
C GLU A 15 10.11 2.92 -1.01
N GLU A 16 11.32 3.47 -1.03
CA GLU A 16 12.55 2.70 -1.26
C GLU A 16 12.81 1.66 -0.17
N ASP A 17 12.48 1.98 1.08
CA ASP A 17 12.64 1.07 2.23
C ASP A 17 11.74 -0.17 2.06
N ILE A 18 10.49 0.06 1.67
CA ILE A 18 9.49 -0.99 1.45
C ILE A 18 9.88 -1.83 0.22
N GLU A 19 10.30 -1.18 -0.86
CA GLU A 19 10.72 -1.90 -2.07
C GLU A 19 11.94 -2.78 -1.80
N SER A 20 12.95 -2.23 -1.09
CA SER A 20 14.16 -2.97 -0.72
C SER A 20 13.85 -4.15 0.19
N TYR A 21 12.99 -3.94 1.20
CA TYR A 21 12.52 -5.00 2.09
C TYR A 21 11.78 -6.11 1.32
N CYS A 22 10.91 -5.73 0.38
CA CYS A 22 10.22 -6.69 -0.49
C CYS A 22 11.19 -7.42 -1.43
N LYS A 23 12.21 -6.76 -2.00
CA LYS A 23 13.21 -7.39 -2.86
C LYS A 23 14.07 -8.42 -2.12
N GLU A 24 14.37 -8.18 -0.85
CA GLU A 24 15.16 -9.10 -0.04
C GLU A 24 14.36 -10.35 0.37
N LYS A 25 13.05 -10.20 0.62
CA LYS A 25 12.21 -11.28 1.16
C LYS A 25 11.31 -11.97 0.13
N LEU A 26 11.04 -11.36 -1.02
CA LEU A 26 10.09 -11.84 -2.02
C LEU A 26 10.76 -12.04 -3.38
N ALA A 27 10.18 -12.92 -4.19
CA ALA A 27 10.55 -13.05 -5.60
C ALA A 27 10.25 -11.74 -6.36
N SER A 28 11.08 -11.42 -7.36
CA SER A 28 11.07 -10.12 -8.07
C SER A 28 9.69 -9.72 -8.63
N TYR A 29 8.86 -10.69 -9.03
CA TYR A 29 7.52 -10.41 -9.56
C TYR A 29 6.48 -10.04 -8.49
N LYS A 30 6.74 -10.37 -7.21
CA LYS A 30 5.90 -10.00 -6.06
C LYS A 30 6.32 -8.67 -5.43
N VAL A 31 7.39 -8.05 -5.92
CA VAL A 31 7.76 -6.71 -5.48
C VAL A 31 6.74 -5.73 -6.05
N PRO A 32 6.08 -4.91 -5.20
CA PRO A 32 5.16 -3.90 -5.69
C PRO A 32 5.91 -2.88 -6.54
N LYS A 33 5.38 -2.57 -7.72
CA LYS A 33 5.98 -1.60 -8.67
C LYS A 33 5.59 -0.16 -8.37
N ALA A 34 4.56 0.03 -7.56
CA ALA A 34 4.06 1.32 -7.12
C ALA A 34 3.60 1.16 -5.68
N ILE A 35 3.96 2.14 -4.84
CA ILE A 35 3.56 2.21 -3.44
C ILE A 35 2.83 3.54 -3.29
N GLU A 36 1.67 3.52 -2.66
CA GLU A 36 0.92 4.75 -2.34
C GLU A 36 0.64 4.80 -0.86
N PHE A 37 1.07 5.90 -0.24
CA PHE A 37 0.80 6.15 1.17
C PHE A 37 -0.57 6.79 1.33
N LEU A 38 -1.40 6.18 2.17
CA LEU A 38 -2.71 6.68 2.54
C LEU A 38 -2.70 7.04 4.03
N GLU A 39 -3.51 8.02 4.41
CA GLU A 39 -3.73 8.32 5.84
C GLU A 39 -4.57 7.22 6.51
N GLU A 40 -5.52 6.65 5.79
CA GLU A 40 -6.35 5.55 6.27
C GLU A 40 -6.79 4.63 5.11
N LEU A 41 -6.94 3.33 5.41
CA LEU A 41 -7.56 2.37 4.50
C LEU A 41 -9.09 2.50 4.55
N PRO A 42 -9.79 2.52 3.40
CA PRO A 42 -11.24 2.53 3.38
C PRO A 42 -11.77 1.25 4.03
N LYS A 43 -12.62 1.42 5.04
CA LYS A 43 -13.21 0.33 5.81
C LYS A 43 -14.74 0.38 5.73
N THR A 44 -15.38 -0.78 5.87
CA THR A 44 -16.82 -0.85 6.10
C THR A 44 -17.17 -0.32 7.48
N ALA A 45 -18.46 -0.09 7.73
CA ALA A 45 -18.98 0.26 9.06
C ALA A 45 -18.62 -0.75 10.18
N VAL A 46 -18.25 -1.98 9.80
CA VAL A 46 -17.79 -3.04 10.72
C VAL A 46 -16.27 -3.28 10.65
N GLY A 47 -15.51 -2.37 10.05
CA GLY A 47 -14.04 -2.36 10.05
C GLY A 47 -13.36 -3.23 8.98
N LYS A 48 -14.10 -3.85 8.05
CA LYS A 48 -13.49 -4.66 6.97
C LYS A 48 -12.89 -3.76 5.89
N ILE A 49 -11.68 -4.07 5.41
CA ILE A 49 -11.02 -3.30 4.35
C ILE A 49 -11.79 -3.43 3.03
N LEU A 50 -12.17 -2.30 2.45
CA LEU A 50 -12.86 -2.19 1.17
C LEU A 50 -11.85 -2.14 0.02
N LYS A 51 -11.36 -3.31 -0.39
CA LYS A 51 -10.40 -3.43 -1.52
C LYS A 51 -10.92 -2.79 -2.82
N ARG A 52 -12.24 -2.81 -3.04
CA ARG A 52 -12.86 -2.24 -4.25
C ARG A 52 -12.70 -0.72 -4.34
N GLU A 53 -12.78 -0.02 -3.20
CA GLU A 53 -12.57 1.43 -3.11
C GLU A 53 -11.13 1.77 -3.50
N LEU A 54 -10.15 1.02 -2.96
CA LEU A 54 -8.73 1.19 -3.27
C LEU A 54 -8.44 1.07 -4.77
N VAL A 55 -8.99 0.04 -5.43
CA VAL A 55 -8.84 -0.16 -6.88
C VAL A 55 -9.54 0.95 -7.69
N ARG A 56 -10.62 1.54 -7.17
CA ARG A 56 -11.33 2.64 -7.83
C ARG A 56 -10.54 3.94 -7.76
N THR A 57 -9.89 4.24 -6.63
CA THR A 57 -8.96 5.37 -6.50
C THR A 57 -7.82 5.30 -7.51
N GLU A 58 -7.33 4.10 -7.85
CA GLU A 58 -6.31 3.95 -8.91
C GLU A 58 -6.82 4.28 -10.30
N LYS A 59 -8.07 3.90 -10.62
CA LYS A 59 -8.64 4.04 -11.98
C LYS A 59 -9.17 5.45 -12.28
N THR A 60 -9.29 6.29 -11.27
CA THR A 60 -9.88 7.64 -11.39
C THR A 60 -8.81 8.74 -11.49
N LYS A 61 -7.52 8.37 -11.34
CA LYS A 61 -6.36 9.20 -11.67
C LYS A 61 -5.89 8.89 -13.09
#